data_AF-A0A0V8HST1-F1
#
_entry.id   AF-A0A0V8HST1-F1
#
_cell.length_a   1.000
_cell.length_b   1.000
_cell.length_c   1.000
_cell.angle_alpha   90.00
_cell.angle_beta   90.00
_cell.angle_gamma   90.00
#
_symmetry.space_group_name_H-M   'P 1'
#
loop_
_entity.id
_entity.type
_entity.pdbx_description
1 polymer ?
#
loop_
_entity_poly.entity_id
_entity_poly.type
_entity_poly.pdbx_seq_one_letter_code
_entity_poly.pdbx_strand_id
1 'polypeptide(L)'
;MIFCDYGAEWPLWEHGLQYPSDYGLSESLSNRLAKWNDEFQQHMHWDRGWAPGFDADAWTETGKKLAHDVQQEVGDHIIVRRGV
;
A
#
# COMPACT_ATOMS: atom_id res chain seq x y z
N MET A 1 -4.38 -4.09 -7.48
CA MET A 1 -3.35 -4.71 -6.62
C MET A 1 -2.75 -3.64 -5.73
N ILE A 2 -2.36 -4.00 -4.52
CA ILE A 2 -1.69 -3.11 -3.57
C ILE A 2 -0.27 -3.63 -3.31
N PHE A 3 0.72 -2.80 -3.60
CA PHE A 3 2.15 -3.12 -3.49
C PHE A 3 2.95 -1.80 -3.48
N CYS A 4 3.93 -1.68 -2.59
CA CYS A 4 4.83 -0.52 -2.57
C CYS A 4 6.00 -0.77 -3.54
N ASP A 5 6.28 0.20 -4.41
CA ASP A 5 7.41 0.14 -5.34
C ASP A 5 8.25 1.41 -5.23
N TYR A 6 9.53 1.30 -5.55
CA TYR A 6 10.47 2.41 -5.41
C TYR A 6 10.10 3.60 -6.27
N GLY A 7 9.92 4.76 -5.63
CA GLY A 7 9.58 6.02 -6.30
C GLY A 7 8.13 6.11 -6.76
N ALA A 8 7.28 5.11 -6.47
CA ALA A 8 5.85 5.19 -6.71
C ALA A 8 5.18 6.06 -5.64
N GLU A 9 4.34 7.00 -6.08
CA GLU A 9 3.60 7.90 -5.19
C GLU A 9 2.54 7.14 -4.37
N TRP A 10 1.89 6.17 -5.00
CA TRP A 10 0.81 5.38 -4.42
C TRP A 10 1.12 3.89 -4.50
N PRO A 11 0.70 3.09 -3.52
CA PRO A 11 0.90 1.65 -3.55
C PRO A 11 -0.18 0.93 -4.38
N LEU A 12 -0.86 1.60 -5.31
CA LEU A 12 -2.01 1.08 -6.05
C LEU A 12 -1.63 0.80 -7.51
N TRP A 13 -1.88 -0.43 -7.95
CA TRP A 13 -1.47 -0.93 -9.26
C TRP A 13 -2.55 -1.71 -9.98
N GLU A 14 -2.71 -1.46 -11.27
CA GLU A 14 -3.47 -2.32 -12.19
C GLU A 14 -2.68 -2.53 -13.49
N HIS A 15 -2.96 -1.73 -14.53
CA HIS A 15 -2.14 -1.66 -15.76
C HIS A 15 -1.07 -0.55 -15.69
N GLY A 16 -1.03 0.17 -14.57
CA GLY A 16 -0.07 1.22 -14.24
C GLY A 16 -0.33 1.70 -12.81
N LEU A 17 0.37 2.78 -12.43
CA LEU A 17 0.12 3.48 -11.17
C LEU A 17 -1.32 4.00 -11.16
N GLN A 18 -2.01 3.86 -10.02
CA GLN A 18 -3.39 4.32 -9.83
C GLN A 18 -3.47 5.28 -8.66
N TYR A 19 -4.46 6.17 -8.68
CA TYR A 19 -4.73 7.12 -7.61
C TYR A 19 -5.93 6.66 -6.77
N PRO A 20 -5.95 6.93 -5.46
CA PRO A 20 -7.11 6.60 -4.62
C PRO A 20 -8.43 7.19 -5.14
N SER A 21 -8.37 8.37 -5.75
CA SER A 21 -9.52 9.04 -6.37
C SER A 21 -10.15 8.26 -7.52
N ASP A 22 -9.36 7.47 -8.25
CA ASP A 22 -9.85 6.68 -9.40
C ASP A 22 -10.84 5.59 -8.94
N TYR A 23 -10.72 5.18 -7.67
CA TYR A 23 -11.57 4.18 -7.02
C TYR A 23 -12.56 4.79 -6.03
N GLY A 24 -12.58 6.12 -5.88
CA GLY A 24 -13.43 6.81 -4.91
C GLY A 24 -13.09 6.49 -3.45
N LEU A 25 -11.83 6.16 -3.15
CA LEU A 25 -11.41 5.84 -1.78
C LEU A 25 -11.57 7.06 -0.86
N SER A 26 -11.88 6.78 0.39
CA SER A 26 -11.99 7.80 1.43
C SER A 26 -10.64 8.48 1.67
N GLU A 27 -10.68 9.75 2.08
CA GLU A 27 -9.47 10.50 2.44
C GLU A 27 -8.72 9.81 3.59
N SER A 28 -9.45 9.26 4.55
CA SER A 28 -8.89 8.52 5.68
C SER A 28 -8.08 7.30 5.22
N LEU A 29 -8.63 6.48 4.31
CA LEU A 29 -7.93 5.31 3.79
C LEU A 29 -6.76 5.71 2.88
N SER A 30 -6.95 6.75 2.07
CA SER A 30 -5.90 7.33 1.21
C SER A 30 -4.69 7.76 2.05
N ASN A 31 -4.91 8.50 3.14
CA ASN A 31 -3.84 8.94 4.04
C ASN A 31 -3.08 7.77 4.69
N ARG A 32 -3.79 6.69 5.02
CA ARG A 32 -3.17 5.48 5.59
C ARG A 32 -2.35 4.71 4.55
N LEU A 33 -2.82 4.63 3.30
CA LEU A 33 -2.07 4.04 2.19
C LEU A 33 -0.80 4.85 1.90
N ALA A 34 -0.91 6.18 1.86
CA ALA A 34 0.23 7.08 1.67
C ALA A 34 1.28 6.86 2.77
N LYS A 35 0.87 6.88 4.04
CA LYS A 35 1.77 6.63 5.17
C LYS A 35 2.48 5.28 5.07
N TRP A 36 1.75 4.22 4.73
CA TRP A 36 2.31 2.89 4.58
C TRP A 36 3.35 2.81 3.46
N ASN A 37 3.09 3.49 2.34
CA ASN A 37 4.05 3.63 1.23
C ASN A 37 5.27 4.46 1.65
N ASP A 38 5.07 5.59 2.34
CA ASP A 38 6.16 6.43 2.85
C ASP A 38 7.12 5.67 3.76
N GLU A 39 6.58 4.81 4.64
CA GLU A 39 7.40 3.94 5.51
C GLU A 39 8.26 2.99 4.67
N PHE A 40 7.73 2.42 3.58
CA PHE A 40 8.53 1.63 2.64
C PHE A 40 9.62 2.47 1.97
N GLN A 41 9.28 3.64 1.42
CA GLN A 41 10.25 4.50 0.73
C GLN A 41 11.40 4.93 1.66
N GLN A 42 11.12 5.13 2.95
CA GLN A 42 12.09 5.59 3.93
C GLN A 42 12.95 4.47 4.51
N HIS A 43 12.37 3.28 4.71
CA HIS A 43 13.01 2.22 5.50
C HIS A 43 13.43 1.00 4.70
N MET A 44 12.87 0.75 3.53
CA MET A 44 13.24 -0.40 2.70
C MET A 44 14.31 0.01 1.68
N HIS A 45 15.48 -0.63 1.72
CA HIS A 45 16.52 -0.43 0.71
C HIS A 45 16.66 -1.68 -0.18
N TRP A 46 16.72 -1.50 -1.49
CA TRP A 46 16.65 -2.60 -2.46
C TRP A 46 17.76 -3.66 -2.27
N ASP A 47 18.96 -3.22 -1.87
CA ASP A 47 20.12 -4.09 -1.62
C ASP A 47 20.21 -4.60 -0.16
N ARG A 48 19.74 -3.80 0.80
CA ARG A 48 19.99 -4.06 2.24
C ARG A 48 18.76 -4.56 2.99
N GLY A 49 17.59 -4.52 2.37
CA GLY A 49 16.31 -4.79 3.00
C GLY A 49 15.87 -3.67 3.94
N TRP A 50 15.04 -4.03 4.92
CA TRP A 50 14.49 -3.13 5.92
C TRP A 50 15.59 -2.54 6.82
N ALA A 51 15.41 -1.28 7.21
CA ALA A 51 16.31 -0.59 8.12
C ALA A 51 16.43 -1.35 9.46
N PRO A 52 17.60 -1.35 10.10
CA PRO A 52 17.78 -1.98 11.40
C PRO A 52 16.78 -1.45 12.44
N GLY A 53 16.07 -2.36 13.11
CA GLY A 53 15.07 -2.02 14.12
C GLY A 53 13.70 -1.63 13.57
N PHE A 54 13.51 -1.60 12.25
CA PHE A 54 12.19 -1.45 11.65
C PHE A 54 11.38 -2.75 11.80
N ASP A 55 10.12 -2.61 12.22
CA ASP A 55 9.22 -3.75 12.42
C ASP A 55 8.52 -4.11 11.10
N ALA A 56 9.21 -4.91 10.28
CA ALA A 56 8.72 -5.36 8.98
C ALA A 56 7.45 -6.24 9.10
N ASP A 57 7.29 -6.98 10.20
CA ASP A 57 6.12 -7.83 10.43
C ASP A 57 4.89 -6.96 10.71
N ALA A 58 5.02 -5.94 11.56
CA ALA A 58 3.94 -4.97 11.81
C ALA A 58 3.57 -4.18 10.55
N TRP A 59 4.57 -3.78 9.75
CA TRP A 59 4.34 -3.12 8.46
C TRP A 59 3.59 -4.05 7.48
N THR A 60 3.94 -5.33 7.44
CA THR A 60 3.28 -6.35 6.61
C THR A 60 1.82 -6.57 7.05
N GLU A 61 1.56 -6.69 8.35
CA GLU A 61 0.20 -6.80 8.88
C GLU A 61 -0.64 -5.55 8.60
N THR A 62 -0.01 -4.38 8.61
CA THR A 62 -0.66 -3.12 8.21
C THR A 62 -1.08 -3.16 6.74
N GLY A 63 -0.22 -3.62 5.84
CA GLY A 63 -0.55 -3.82 4.43
C GLY A 63 -1.71 -4.79 4.21
N LYS A 64 -1.79 -5.87 5.00
CA LYS A 64 -2.92 -6.83 4.95
C LYS A 64 -4.25 -6.17 5.34
N LYS A 65 -4.25 -5.36 6.40
CA LYS A 65 -5.43 -4.62 6.84
C LYS A 65 -5.85 -3.57 5.81
N LEU A 66 -4.88 -2.85 5.23
CA LEU A 66 -5.17 -1.87 4.18
C LEU A 66 -5.78 -2.51 2.94
N ALA A 67 -5.29 -3.68 2.51
CA ALA A 67 -5.90 -4.40 1.39
C ALA A 67 -7.35 -4.83 1.69
N HIS A 68 -7.63 -5.25 2.93
CA HIS A 68 -8.99 -5.53 3.36
C HIS A 68 -9.86 -4.27 3.34
N ASP A 69 -9.36 -3.15 3.86
CA ASP A 69 -10.11 -1.89 3.91
C ASP A 69 -10.39 -1.32 2.51
N VAL A 70 -9.41 -1.40 1.60
CA VAL A 70 -9.62 -1.04 0.19
C VAL A 70 -10.69 -1.93 -0.42
N GLN A 71 -10.67 -3.25 -0.17
CA GLN A 71 -11.70 -4.16 -0.67
C GLN A 71 -13.11 -3.80 -0.18
N GLN A 72 -13.23 -3.33 1.07
CA GLN A 72 -14.51 -2.88 1.61
C GLN A 72 -15.01 -1.61 0.93
N GLU A 73 -14.13 -0.64 0.66
CA GLU A 73 -14.52 0.63 0.03
C GLU A 73 -14.83 0.49 -1.46
N VAL A 74 -14.04 -0.30 -2.20
CA VAL A 74 -14.30 -0.54 -3.63
C VAL A 74 -15.40 -1.57 -3.86
N GLY A 75 -15.78 -2.35 -2.85
CA GLY A 75 -16.80 -3.39 -2.96
C GLY A 75 -16.42 -4.57 -3.88
N ASP A 76 -17.34 -5.51 -4.05
CA ASP A 76 -17.03 -6.84 -4.62
C ASP A 76 -16.83 -6.87 -6.15
N HIS A 77 -17.05 -5.74 -6.83
CA HIS A 77 -16.89 -5.64 -8.29
C HIS A 77 -15.43 -5.46 -8.72
N ILE A 78 -14.55 -5.10 -7.78
CA ILE A 78 -13.10 -4.99 -7.98
C ILE A 78 -12.42 -6.00 -7.05
N ILE A 79 -11.51 -6.81 -7.59
CA ILE A 79 -10.74 -7.77 -6.81
C ILE A 79 -9.44 -7.13 -6.35
N VAL A 80 -9.30 -6.91 -5.04
CA VAL A 80 -8.08 -6.37 -4.44
C VAL A 80 -7.11 -7.50 -4.15
N ARG A 81 -5.93 -7.45 -4.77
CA ARG A 81 -4.79 -8.35 -4.50
C ARG A 81 -3.69 -7.59 -3.80
N ARG A 82 -2.86 -8.27 -3.00
CA ARG A 82 -1.67 -7.68 -2.37
C ARG A 82 -0.39 -8.34 -2.89
N GLY A 83 0.65 -7.55 -3.12
CA GLY A 83 2.03 -8.00 -3.17
C GLY A 83 2.69 -7.56 -1.86
N VAL A 84 3.05 -8.50 -1.00
CA VAL A 84 3.91 -8.29 0.17
C VAL A 84 5.18 -9.10 -0.01
#